data_AF-A0A355X8I9-F1
#
_entry.id   AF-A0A355X8I9-F1
#
_cell.length_a   1.000
_cell.length_b   1.000
_cell.length_c   1.000
_cell.angle_alpha   90.00
_cell.angle_beta   90.00
_cell.angle_gamma   90.00
#
_symmetry.space_group_name_H-M   'P 1'
#
loop_
_entity.id
_entity.type
_entity.pdbx_description
1 polymer ?
#
loop_
_entity_poly.entity_id
_entity_poly.type
_entity_poly.pdbx_seq_one_letter_code
_entity_poly.pdbx_strand_id
1 'polypeptide(L)' 'MSPKEDISISVIKRLPRYYRFLQSLKENGIVRISSKELAARMGLTASQIRHDFNCFGGFGQQG' A
#
# COMPACT_ATOMS: atom_id res chain seq x y z
N MET A 1 14.28 13.11 -18.58
CA MET A 1 13.55 13.19 -17.30
C MET A 1 12.19 12.57 -17.55
N SER A 2 11.95 11.35 -17.08
CA SER A 2 10.66 10.67 -17.29
C SER A 2 9.53 11.51 -16.72
N PRO A 3 8.34 11.57 -17.35
CA PRO A 3 7.23 12.35 -16.84
C PRO A 3 6.92 11.86 -15.43
N LYS A 4 6.78 12.78 -14.46
CA LYS A 4 6.13 12.44 -13.19
C LYS A 4 4.72 12.00 -13.57
N GLU A 5 4.47 10.69 -13.55
CA GLU A 5 3.11 10.18 -13.65
C GLU A 5 2.35 10.77 -12.46
N ASP A 6 1.38 11.65 -12.75
CA ASP A 6 0.52 12.20 -11.73
C ASP A 6 -0.21 11.05 -11.04
N ILE A 7 0.16 10.80 -9.79
CA ILE A 7 -0.45 9.76 -8.98
C ILE A 7 -1.95 10.06 -8.89
N SER A 8 -2.77 9.10 -9.31
CA SER A 8 -4.22 9.27 -9.35
C SER A 8 -4.76 9.73 -7.99
N ILE A 9 -5.70 10.68 -8.01
CA ILE A 9 -6.41 11.17 -6.81
C ILE A 9 -7.00 9.99 -6.00
N SER A 10 -7.43 8.91 -6.67
CA SER A 10 -7.94 7.71 -6.02
C SER A 10 -6.89 7.00 -5.15
N VAL A 11 -5.63 6.98 -5.59
CA VAL A 11 -4.49 6.45 -4.82
C VAL A 11 -4.21 7.35 -3.63
N ILE A 12 -4.13 8.67 -3.86
CA ILE A 12 -3.92 9.67 -2.80
C ILE A 12 -4.99 9.57 -1.70
N LYS A 13 -6.27 9.41 -2.08
CA LYS A 13 -7.39 9.24 -1.14
C LYS A 13 -7.28 7.97 -0.29
N ARG A 14 -6.54 6.95 -0.71
CA ARG A 14 -6.31 5.71 0.05
C ARG A 14 -5.13 5.80 1.02
N LEU A 15 -4.18 6.72 0.81
CA LEU A 15 -3.00 6.90 1.67
C LEU A 15 -3.34 7.01 3.17
N PRO A 16 -4.33 7.81 3.61
CA PRO A 16 -4.65 7.90 5.03
C PRO A 16 -5.12 6.55 5.62
N ARG A 17 -5.81 5.72 4.82
CA ARG A 17 -6.24 4.38 5.24
C ARG A 17 -5.04 3.44 5.37
N TYR A 18 -4.11 3.46 4.41
CA TYR A 18 -2.87 2.69 4.50
C TYR A 18 -2.07 3.09 5.74
N TYR A 19 -1.88 4.39 5.96
CA TYR A 19 -1.13 4.90 7.10
C TYR A 19 -1.70 4.42 8.44
N ARG A 20 -3.01 4.61 8.69
CA ARG A 20 -3.66 4.15 9.93
C ARG A 20 -3.53 2.64 10.13
N PHE A 21 -3.70 1.87 9.06
CA PHE A 21 -3.64 0.42 9.14
C PHE A 21 -2.21 -0.07 9.44
N LEU A 22 -1.21 0.44 8.70
CA LEU A 22 0.19 0.10 8.93
C LEU A 22 0.69 0.56 10.31
N GLN A 23 0.20 1.69 10.82
CA GLN A 23 0.49 2.14 12.17
C GLN A 23 -0.05 1.16 13.22
N SER A 24 -1.29 0.70 13.07
CA SER A 24 -1.85 -0.32 13.96
C SER A 24 -1.07 -1.64 13.90
N LEU A 25 -0.63 -2.08 12.72
CA LEU A 25 0.23 -3.26 12.61
C LEU A 25 1.55 -3.07 13.37
N LYS A 26 2.18 -1.90 13.21
CA LYS A 26 3.42 -1.55 13.89
C LYS A 26 3.26 -1.55 15.40
N GLU A 27 2.16 -0.98 15.92
CA GLU A 27 1.82 -0.97 17.35
C GLU A 27 1.61 -2.39 17.90
N ASN A 28 1.11 -3.30 17.08
CA ASN A 28 0.97 -4.73 17.40
C ASN A 28 2.26 -5.55 17.18
N GLY A 29 3.40 -4.91 16.92
CA GLY A 29 4.69 -5.58 16.72
C GLY A 29 4.82 -6.32 15.38
N ILE A 30 3.88 -6.14 14.45
CA ILE A 30 3.94 -6.76 13.13
C ILE A 30 4.90 -5.97 12.25
N VAL A 31 6.03 -6.60 11.91
CA VAL A 31 7.11 -5.99 11.10
C VAL A 31 7.00 -6.27 9.61
N ARG A 32 6.19 -7.26 9.20
CA ARG A 32 5.98 -7.66 7.80
C ARG A 32 4.51 -8.04 7.57
N ILE A 33 3.99 -7.70 6.40
CA ILE A 33 2.65 -8.09 5.96
C ILE A 33 2.67 -8.30 4.44
N SER A 34 1.94 -9.30 3.95
CA SER A 34 1.80 -9.53 2.51
C SER A 34 0.76 -8.60 1.88
N SER A 35 0.90 -8.32 0.57
CA SER A 35 -0.14 -7.57 -0.17
C SER A 35 -1.50 -8.28 -0.14
N LYS A 36 -1.52 -9.61 0.01
CA LYS A 36 -2.74 -10.43 0.07
C LYS A 36 -3.48 -10.23 1.39
N GLU A 37 -2.77 -10.24 2.52
CA GLU A 37 -3.37 -10.01 3.84
C GLU A 37 -3.82 -8.56 4.00
N LEU A 38 -3.01 -7.60 3.55
CA LEU A 38 -3.37 -6.18 3.58
C LEU A 38 -4.64 -5.93 2.77
N ALA A 39 -4.72 -6.50 1.57
CA ALA A 39 -5.89 -6.44 0.70
C ALA A 39 -7.14 -7.01 1.37
N ALA A 40 -7.05 -8.21 1.95
CA ALA A 40 -8.18 -8.86 2.63
C ALA A 40 -8.75 -8.01 3.77
N ARG A 41 -7.87 -7.40 4.57
CA ARG A 41 -8.28 -6.56 5.71
C ARG A 41 -8.84 -5.20 5.30
N MET A 42 -8.41 -4.67 4.16
CA MET A 42 -8.85 -3.36 3.67
C MET A 42 -10.04 -3.43 2.70
N GLY A 43 -10.46 -4.63 2.29
CA GLY A 43 -11.49 -4.84 1.27
C GLY A 43 -11.02 -4.44 -0.13
N LEU A 44 -9.75 -4.69 -0.44
CA LEU A 44 -9.11 -4.37 -1.72
C LEU A 44 -8.59 -5.64 -2.38
N THR A 45 -8.09 -5.53 -3.61
CA THR A 45 -7.36 -6.61 -4.27
C THR A 45 -5.86 -6.46 -4.02
N ALA A 46 -5.13 -7.58 -3.96
CA ALA A 46 -3.67 -7.55 -3.81
C ALA A 46 -2.99 -6.79 -4.96
N SER A 47 -3.58 -6.83 -6.16
CA SER A 47 -3.09 -6.07 -7.32
C SER A 47 -3.18 -4.57 -7.09
N GLN A 48 -4.31 -4.09 -6.54
CA GLN A 48 -4.49 -2.68 -6.24
C GLN A 48 -3.49 -2.18 -5.20
N ILE A 49 -3.26 -2.96 -4.14
CA ILE A 49 -2.25 -2.65 -3.12
C ILE A 49 -0.86 -2.49 -3.77
N ARG A 50 -0.45 -3.45 -4.60
CA ARG A 50 0.86 -3.40 -5.25
C ARG A 50 0.99 -2.20 -6.19
N HIS A 51 -0.03 -1.94 -7.01
CA HIS A 51 -0.04 -0.78 -7.89
C HIS A 51 0.07 0.53 -7.11
N ASP A 52 -0.75 0.70 -6.08
CA ASP A 52 -0.76 1.91 -5.24
C ASP A 52 0.60 2.17 -4.60
N PHE A 53 1.23 1.13 -4.04
CA PHE A 53 2.53 1.27 -3.39
C PHE A 53 3.63 1.53 -4.42
N ASN A 54 3.58 0.85 -5.57
CA ASN A 54 4.52 1.08 -6.68
C ASN A 54 4.50 2.53 -7.20
N CYS A 55 3.37 3.24 -7.10
CA CYS A 55 3.31 4.68 -7.43
C CYS A 55 4.23 5.55 -6.57
N PHE A 56 4.62 5.09 -5.38
CA PHE A 56 5.48 5.82 -4.45
C PHE A 56 6.88 5.19 -4.30
N GLY A 57 7.19 4.13 -5.05
CA GLY A 57 8.46 3.40 -5.01
C GLY A 57 8.26 1.88 -4.97
N GLY A 58 9.34 1.11 -5.13
CA GLY A 58 9.31 -0.35 -5.12
C GLY A 58 9.17 -0.94 -3.72
N PHE A 59 8.05 -0.69 -3.04
CA PHE A 59 7.79 -1.27 -1.72
C PHE A 59 7.44 -2.74 -1.81
N GLY A 60 8.08 -3.53 -0.95
CA GLY A 60 7.86 -4.97 -0.85
C GLY A 60 9.02 -5.78 -1.41
N GLN A 61 8.96 -7.09 -1.18
CA GLN A 61 9.88 -8.06 -1.73
C GLN A 61 9.05 -9.06 -2.52
N GLN A 62 9.59 -9.57 -3.63
CA GLN A 62 9.01 -10.73 -4.28
C GLN A 62 9.07 -11.89 -3.28
N GLY A 63 7.91 -12.49 -3.03
CA GLY A 63 7.77 -13.59 -2.07
C GLY A 63 8.52 -14.84 -2.50
#